data_AF-A0A7J8GN62-F1
#
_entry.id   AF-A0A7J8GN62-F1
#
_cell.length_a   1.000
_cell.length_b   1.000
_cell.length_c   1.000
_cell.angle_alpha   90.00
_cell.angle_beta   90.00
_cell.angle_gamma   90.00
#
_symmetry.space_group_name_H-M   'P 1'
#
loop_
_entity.id
_entity.type
_entity.pdbx_description
1 polymer ?
#
loop_
_entity_poly.entity_id
_entity_poly.type
_entity_poly.pdbx_seq_one_letter_code
_entity_poly.pdbx_strand_id
1 'polypeptide(L)'
;MDLLFRIRGGLDLAFQLATANEIFVKKALKHVLSDLSTKLSSNALVFRVRHSSVYVWPNSDMNTVPGELTDSSACQTILRFLQVRKLLVDAIHNQLTDMEKCILKYMKGTSIVVPEPLHFLLPGEKNLVTILYPSGIPDGQLQAYRKELHDLFTLPHDRPYFKRSNAYHFPDEPYKDGYIRNPHTYLNPPNIETGMVSLIRYIRLSSLHAGSDR
;
A
#
# COMPACT_ATOMS: atom_id res chain seq x y z
N MET A 1 -14.79 -15.12 1.11
CA MET A 1 -14.02 -14.47 0.02
C MET A 1 -13.74 -13.06 0.50
N ASP A 2 -12.48 -12.73 0.73
CA ASP A 2 -12.10 -11.45 1.31
C ASP A 2 -11.94 -10.40 0.20
N LEU A 3 -12.31 -9.15 0.49
CA LEU A 3 -12.17 -8.04 -0.44
C LEU A 3 -10.99 -7.15 -0.05
N LEU A 4 -10.23 -6.71 -1.05
CA LEU A 4 -9.11 -5.79 -0.87
C LEU A 4 -9.43 -4.45 -1.53
N PHE A 5 -9.51 -3.39 -0.73
CA PHE A 5 -9.64 -2.02 -1.24
C PHE A 5 -8.24 -1.38 -1.34
N ARG A 6 -7.90 -0.88 -2.53
CA ARG A 6 -6.63 -0.20 -2.79
C ARG A 6 -6.87 1.26 -3.18
N ILE A 7 -6.66 2.15 -2.22
CA ILE A 7 -6.74 3.59 -2.44
C ILE A 7 -5.41 4.05 -3.06
N ARG A 8 -5.47 4.78 -4.16
CA ARG A 8 -4.31 5.43 -4.77
C ARG A 8 -4.63 6.89 -5.04
N GLY A 9 -3.63 7.74 -4.88
CA GLY A 9 -3.72 9.17 -5.10
C GLY A 9 -2.36 9.81 -4.86
N GLY A 10 -2.23 11.06 -5.28
CA GLY A 10 -1.06 11.90 -5.03
C GLY A 10 -1.52 13.32 -4.74
N LEU A 11 -0.70 14.07 -4.01
CA LEU A 11 -0.93 15.47 -3.70
C LEU A 11 0.36 16.23 -3.91
N ASP A 12 0.27 17.35 -4.62
CA ASP A 12 1.36 18.29 -4.75
C ASP A 12 1.32 19.25 -3.56
N LEU A 13 2.36 19.21 -2.74
CA LEU A 13 2.49 20.06 -1.56
C LEU A 13 3.61 21.07 -1.80
N ALA A 14 3.29 22.36 -1.66
CA ALA A 14 4.25 23.44 -1.71
C ALA A 14 3.94 24.43 -0.59
N PHE A 15 4.97 24.89 0.12
CA PHE A 15 4.86 25.91 1.14
C PHE A 15 6.10 26.81 1.14
N GLN A 16 5.89 28.09 1.42
CA GLN A 16 6.96 29.06 1.54
C GLN A 16 7.42 29.16 2.99
N LEU A 17 8.72 29.29 3.20
CA LEU A 17 9.34 29.47 4.50
C LEU A 17 9.99 30.85 4.53
N ALA A 18 9.69 31.64 5.55
CA ALA A 18 10.31 32.96 5.73
C ALA A 18 11.84 32.85 5.95
N THR A 19 12.31 31.73 6.50
CA THR A 19 13.74 31.44 6.63
C THR A 19 13.95 29.93 6.52
N ALA A 20 14.98 29.52 5.78
CA ALA A 20 15.32 28.11 5.62
C ALA A 20 16.02 27.58 6.89
N ASN A 21 15.22 27.13 7.86
CA ASN A 21 15.69 26.49 9.09
C ASN A 21 14.96 25.14 9.27
N GLU A 22 15.69 24.11 9.65
CA GLU A 22 15.16 22.78 9.95
C GLU A 22 13.96 22.82 10.91
N ILE A 23 14.00 23.65 11.95
CA ILE A 23 12.90 23.79 12.93
C ILE A 23 11.64 24.32 12.25
N PHE A 24 11.78 25.33 11.38
CA PHE A 24 10.66 25.90 10.65
C PHE A 24 10.11 24.93 9.60
N VAL A 25 10.98 24.18 8.91
CA VAL A 25 10.56 23.13 7.98
C VAL A 25 9.72 22.07 8.69
N LYS A 26 10.19 21.54 9.84
CA LYS A 26 9.43 20.55 10.63
C LYS A 26 8.08 21.10 11.08
N LYS A 27 8.04 22.36 11.53
CA LYS A 27 6.79 23.01 11.98
C LYS A 27 5.82 23.22 10.82
N ALA A 28 6.30 23.71 9.68
CA ALA A 28 5.49 23.90 8.48
C ALA A 28 4.94 22.58 7.95
N LEU A 29 5.78 21.53 7.90
CA LEU A 29 5.35 20.20 7.49
C LEU A 29 4.22 19.66 8.38
N LYS A 30 4.39 19.72 9.70
CA LYS A 30 3.36 19.29 10.65
C LYS A 30 2.04 20.04 10.44
N HIS A 31 2.12 21.35 10.24
CA HIS A 31 0.95 22.17 9.99
C HIS A 31 0.25 21.77 8.68
N VAL A 32 0.99 21.64 7.58
CA VAL A 32 0.44 21.24 6.27
C VAL A 32 -0.20 19.85 6.32
N LEU A 33 0.43 18.88 6.99
CA LEU A 33 -0.14 17.53 7.14
C LEU A 33 -1.36 17.52 8.07
N SER A 34 -1.38 18.34 9.11
CA SER A 34 -2.55 18.53 9.97
C SER A 34 -3.74 19.15 9.19
N ASP A 35 -3.47 20.16 8.37
CA ASP A 35 -4.50 20.79 7.53
C ASP A 35 -5.03 19.81 6.48
N LEU A 36 -4.14 19.02 5.88
CA LEU A 36 -4.54 17.96 4.95
C LEU A 36 -5.38 16.89 5.64
N SER A 37 -4.99 16.46 6.85
CA SER A 37 -5.79 15.55 7.67
C SER A 37 -7.20 16.12 7.88
N THR A 38 -7.31 17.38 8.29
CA THR A 38 -8.61 18.06 8.47
C THR A 38 -9.44 18.09 7.19
N LYS A 39 -8.81 18.35 6.03
CA LYS A 39 -9.48 18.31 4.72
C LYS A 39 -9.96 16.90 4.36
N LEU A 40 -9.17 15.86 4.65
CA LEU A 40 -9.54 14.46 4.41
C LEU A 40 -10.71 13.99 5.28
N SER A 41 -10.89 14.57 6.47
CA SER A 41 -12.06 14.34 7.31
C SER A 41 -13.30 15.14 6.89
N SER A 42 -13.17 16.09 5.96
CA SER A 42 -14.27 16.92 5.48
C SER A 42 -15.01 16.31 4.28
N ASN A 43 -16.10 16.95 3.85
CA ASN A 43 -16.83 16.60 2.62
C ASN A 43 -16.05 16.92 1.32
N ALA A 44 -14.83 17.45 1.41
CA ALA A 44 -13.96 17.64 0.25
C ALA A 44 -13.33 16.34 -0.26
N LEU A 45 -13.27 15.28 0.56
CA LEU A 45 -12.74 13.98 0.14
C LEU A 45 -13.74 13.28 -0.78
N VAL A 46 -13.27 12.82 -1.93
CA VAL A 46 -14.05 12.05 -2.90
C VAL A 46 -13.22 10.87 -3.38
N PHE A 47 -13.83 9.69 -3.39
CA PHE A 47 -13.26 8.49 -4.00
C PHE A 47 -13.89 8.22 -5.35
N ARG A 48 -13.06 7.93 -6.34
CA ARG A 48 -13.51 7.40 -7.63
C ARG A 48 -13.23 5.90 -7.69
N VAL A 49 -14.24 5.11 -8.02
CA VAL A 49 -14.04 3.67 -8.29
C VAL A 49 -13.38 3.50 -9.66
N ARG A 50 -12.21 2.85 -9.69
CA ARG A 50 -11.45 2.65 -10.93
C ARG A 50 -12.27 1.81 -11.92
N HIS A 51 -12.20 2.14 -13.21
CA HIS A 51 -12.97 1.49 -14.27
C HIS A 51 -14.50 1.62 -14.13
N SER A 52 -14.95 2.64 -13.41
CA SER A 52 -16.36 2.98 -13.24
C SER A 52 -16.56 4.50 -13.30
N SER A 53 -17.81 4.92 -13.52
CA SER A 53 -18.28 6.31 -13.42
C SER A 53 -18.70 6.70 -12.00
N VAL A 54 -18.55 5.80 -11.03
CA VAL A 54 -18.99 5.99 -9.64
C VAL A 54 -18.00 6.86 -8.85
N TYR A 55 -18.53 7.89 -8.21
CA TYR A 55 -17.86 8.74 -7.22
C TYR A 55 -18.55 8.61 -5.87
N VAL A 56 -17.78 8.65 -4.80
CA VAL A 56 -18.28 8.47 -3.44
C VAL A 56 -17.69 9.51 -2.49
N TRP A 57 -18.55 10.18 -1.74
CA TRP A 57 -18.18 11.08 -0.66
C TRP A 57 -18.26 10.33 0.67
N PRO A 58 -17.13 9.87 1.23
CA PRO A 58 -17.13 8.98 2.39
C PRO A 58 -17.60 9.65 3.68
N ASN A 59 -17.46 10.98 3.77
CA ASN A 59 -17.78 11.76 4.96
C ASN A 59 -19.15 12.45 4.87
N SER A 60 -19.83 12.38 3.72
CA SER A 60 -21.16 12.96 3.59
C SER A 60 -22.23 12.02 4.11
N ASP A 61 -23.21 12.55 4.86
CA ASP A 61 -24.39 11.82 5.31
C ASP A 61 -25.42 11.56 4.19
N MET A 62 -25.10 11.94 2.94
CA MET A 62 -25.90 11.63 1.76
C MET A 62 -25.79 10.13 1.43
N ASN A 63 -26.47 9.31 2.22
CA ASN A 63 -26.61 7.90 1.95
C ASN A 63 -27.67 7.71 0.85
N THR A 64 -27.26 7.19 -0.30
CA THR A 64 -28.15 6.45 -1.20
C THR A 64 -28.89 5.40 -0.38
N VAL A 65 -30.22 5.45 -0.38
CA VAL A 65 -31.06 4.54 0.40
C VAL A 65 -30.74 3.10 -0.01
N PRO A 66 -30.32 2.21 0.93
CA PRO A 66 -29.92 0.84 0.60
C PRO A 66 -31.00 0.02 -0.14
N GLY A 67 -32.26 0.45 -0.08
CA GLY A 67 -33.41 -0.20 -0.71
C GLY A 67 -33.51 -0.05 -2.23
N GLU A 68 -32.72 0.81 -2.89
CA GLU A 68 -32.81 1.04 -4.35
C GLU A 68 -31.71 0.32 -5.17
N LEU A 69 -30.75 -0.32 -4.51
CA LEU A 69 -29.58 -0.90 -5.16
C LEU A 69 -29.75 -2.42 -5.31
N THR A 70 -30.33 -2.87 -6.43
CA THR A 70 -30.46 -4.30 -6.76
C THR A 70 -29.13 -4.90 -7.23
N ASP A 71 -28.96 -6.18 -6.92
CA ASP A 71 -27.69 -6.90 -6.69
C ASP A 71 -26.86 -7.24 -7.95
N SER A 72 -27.07 -6.56 -9.08
CA SER A 72 -26.32 -6.87 -10.31
C SER A 72 -25.17 -5.89 -10.56
N SER A 73 -23.99 -6.30 -10.09
CA SER A 73 -22.63 -5.81 -10.42
C SER A 73 -22.13 -4.52 -9.73
N ALA A 74 -22.53 -3.31 -10.12
CA ALA A 74 -21.96 -2.07 -9.55
C ALA A 74 -22.50 -1.72 -8.14
N CYS A 75 -23.77 -2.08 -7.91
CA CYS A 75 -24.49 -1.85 -6.66
C CYS A 75 -23.87 -2.59 -5.47
N GLN A 76 -23.38 -3.82 -5.67
CA GLN A 76 -22.80 -4.62 -4.58
C GLN A 76 -21.49 -3.99 -4.05
N THR A 77 -20.66 -3.43 -4.93
CA THR A 77 -19.44 -2.71 -4.52
C THR A 77 -19.78 -1.43 -3.77
N ILE A 78 -20.83 -0.71 -4.17
CA ILE A 78 -21.30 0.51 -3.49
C ILE A 78 -21.88 0.17 -2.11
N LEU A 79 -22.70 -0.87 -2.00
CA LEU A 79 -23.27 -1.32 -0.73
C LEU A 79 -22.19 -1.73 0.28
N ARG A 80 -21.16 -2.46 -0.18
CA ARG A 80 -20.01 -2.80 0.66
C ARG A 80 -19.16 -1.58 1.00
N PHE A 81 -19.02 -0.63 0.06
CA PHE A 81 -18.32 0.63 0.32
C PHE A 81 -18.95 1.39 1.48
N LEU A 82 -20.29 1.51 1.53
CA LEU A 82 -20.99 2.20 2.63
C LEU A 82 -20.63 1.63 4.01
N GLN A 83 -20.41 0.32 4.10
CA GLN A 83 -20.01 -0.36 5.33
C GLN A 83 -18.54 -0.09 5.71
N VAL A 84 -17.65 0.11 4.74
CA VAL A 84 -16.21 0.27 4.97
C VAL A 84 -15.69 1.70 4.79
N ARG A 85 -16.56 2.67 4.48
CA ARG A 85 -16.17 4.08 4.19
C ARG A 85 -15.27 4.67 5.28
N LYS A 86 -15.61 4.42 6.55
CA LYS A 86 -14.82 4.89 7.69
C LYS A 86 -13.45 4.23 7.73
N LEU A 87 -13.37 2.92 7.50
CA LEU A 87 -12.10 2.19 7.44
C LEU A 87 -11.19 2.71 6.33
N LEU A 88 -11.75 3.11 5.19
CA LEU A 88 -10.99 3.69 4.08
C LEU A 88 -10.43 5.07 4.44
N VAL A 89 -11.23 5.93 5.09
CA VAL A 89 -10.79 7.24 5.57
C VAL A 89 -9.72 7.09 6.65
N ASP A 90 -9.96 6.21 7.63
CA ASP A 90 -9.00 5.90 8.71
C ASP A 90 -7.67 5.38 8.15
N ALA A 91 -7.70 4.53 7.11
CA ALA A 91 -6.50 4.04 6.45
C ALA A 91 -5.65 5.17 5.83
N ILE A 92 -6.29 6.19 5.25
CA ILE A 92 -5.59 7.37 4.71
C ILE A 92 -4.97 8.19 5.84
N HIS A 93 -5.71 8.42 6.92
CA HIS A 93 -5.17 9.16 8.09
C HIS A 93 -3.97 8.45 8.72
N ASN A 94 -4.06 7.13 8.87
CA ASN A 94 -2.95 6.32 9.38
C ASN A 94 -1.73 6.43 8.44
N GLN A 95 -1.94 6.29 7.14
CA GLN A 95 -0.85 6.44 6.16
C GLN A 95 -0.25 7.85 6.20
N LEU A 96 -1.07 8.91 6.32
CA LEU A 96 -0.60 10.30 6.40
C LEU A 96 0.28 10.52 7.65
N THR A 97 -0.13 9.93 8.77
CA THR A 97 0.65 9.95 10.02
C THR A 97 1.99 9.23 9.85
N ASP A 98 2.01 8.09 9.17
CA ASP A 98 3.24 7.35 8.90
C ASP A 98 4.14 8.03 7.87
N MET A 99 3.56 8.76 6.91
CA MET A 99 4.29 9.64 6.02
C MET A 99 5.00 10.76 6.80
N GLU A 100 4.32 11.41 7.75
CA GLU A 100 4.95 12.41 8.64
C GLU A 100 6.16 11.81 9.36
N LYS A 101 5.98 10.66 10.02
CA LYS A 101 7.06 9.97 10.75
C LYS A 101 8.23 9.64 9.84
N CYS A 102 7.96 9.13 8.63
CA CYS A 102 8.98 8.80 7.65
C CYS A 102 9.78 10.05 7.24
N ILE A 103 9.09 11.14 6.90
CA ILE A 103 9.77 12.40 6.52
C ILE A 103 10.65 12.87 7.67
N LEU A 104 10.10 12.98 8.88
CA LEU A 104 10.84 13.47 10.05
C LEU A 104 12.04 12.59 10.43
N LYS A 105 11.94 11.27 10.24
CA LYS A 105 13.03 10.32 10.54
C LYS A 105 14.21 10.44 9.56
N TYR A 106 13.93 10.73 8.28
CA TYR A 106 14.94 10.67 7.21
C TYR A 106 15.31 12.04 6.61
N MET A 107 14.67 13.13 7.05
CA MET A 107 15.02 14.49 6.64
C MET A 107 16.46 14.83 7.05
N LYS A 108 17.20 15.51 6.16
CA LYS A 108 18.57 15.99 6.42
C LYS A 108 18.62 17.50 6.24
N GLY A 109 18.84 18.24 7.34
CA GLY A 109 18.75 19.70 7.34
C GLY A 109 17.37 20.15 6.88
N THR A 110 17.29 20.89 5.77
CA THR A 110 16.03 21.36 5.16
C THR A 110 15.52 20.47 4.02
N SER A 111 16.25 19.40 3.67
CA SER A 111 15.90 18.52 2.55
C SER A 111 14.90 17.45 2.98
N ILE A 112 13.66 17.56 2.49
CA ILE A 112 12.57 16.61 2.69
C ILE A 112 12.73 15.42 1.74
N VAL A 113 12.44 14.21 2.23
CA VAL A 113 12.30 13.01 1.40
C VAL A 113 10.83 12.73 1.15
N VAL A 114 10.49 12.13 0.00
CA VAL A 114 9.12 11.70 -0.29
C VAL A 114 8.92 10.26 0.19
N PRO A 115 7.97 9.97 1.09
CA PRO A 115 7.68 8.59 1.49
C PRO A 115 6.94 7.82 0.39
N GLU A 116 7.35 6.57 0.16
CA GLU A 116 6.77 5.62 -0.79
C GLU A 116 6.08 4.48 -0.01
N PRO A 117 4.74 4.37 -0.06
CA PRO A 117 4.03 3.26 0.57
C PRO A 117 4.24 1.98 -0.25
N LEU A 118 4.72 0.93 0.42
CA LEU A 118 4.84 -0.42 -0.13
C LEU A 118 4.05 -1.40 0.74
N HIS A 119 3.35 -2.32 0.09
CA HIS A 119 2.51 -3.31 0.77
C HIS A 119 3.23 -4.65 0.80
N PHE A 120 3.16 -5.38 1.91
CA PHE A 120 3.84 -6.65 2.12
C PHE A 120 2.84 -7.68 2.64
N LEU A 121 2.87 -8.88 2.07
CA LEU A 121 2.15 -10.04 2.61
C LEU A 121 3.13 -10.86 3.45
N LEU A 122 2.94 -10.86 4.76
CA LEU A 122 3.84 -11.56 5.69
C LEU A 122 3.38 -13.01 5.90
N PRO A 123 4.29 -13.93 6.29
CA PRO A 123 3.91 -15.31 6.56
C PRO A 123 2.90 -15.42 7.69
N GLY A 124 1.80 -16.16 7.48
CA GLY A 124 0.77 -16.34 8.50
C GLY A 124 -0.25 -15.20 8.56
N GLU A 125 0.04 -14.06 7.94
CA GLU A 125 -0.88 -12.93 7.87
C GLU A 125 -1.86 -13.08 6.70
N LYS A 126 -3.11 -12.67 6.95
CA LYS A 126 -4.15 -12.58 5.89
C LYS A 126 -4.18 -11.21 5.23
N ASN A 127 -3.80 -10.18 5.97
CA ASN A 127 -3.86 -8.79 5.53
C ASN A 127 -2.48 -8.30 5.09
N LEU A 128 -2.48 -7.32 4.19
CA LEU A 128 -1.25 -6.64 3.78
C LEU A 128 -0.81 -5.65 4.87
N VAL A 129 0.49 -5.58 5.08
CA VAL A 129 1.15 -4.59 5.92
C VAL A 129 1.71 -3.49 5.02
N THR A 130 1.42 -2.23 5.33
CA THR A 130 1.97 -1.08 4.58
C THR A 130 3.18 -0.51 5.31
N ILE A 131 4.30 -0.37 4.61
CA ILE A 131 5.55 0.23 5.12
C ILE A 131 5.92 1.43 4.23
N LEU A 132 6.30 2.53 4.87
CA LEU A 132 6.66 3.78 4.20
C LEU A 132 8.17 3.85 4.06
N TYR A 133 8.65 3.85 2.81
CA TYR A 133 10.06 3.91 2.47
C TYR A 133 10.46 5.32 2.01
N PRO A 134 11.55 5.91 2.51
CA PRO A 134 12.02 7.20 1.99
C PRO A 134 12.54 7.03 0.56
N SER A 135 11.91 7.72 -0.40
CA SER A 135 12.34 7.74 -1.80
C SER A 135 13.77 8.28 -1.92
N GLY A 136 14.53 7.73 -2.86
CA GLY A 136 15.94 8.09 -3.08
C GLY A 136 16.94 7.44 -2.10
N ILE A 137 16.48 6.82 -1.00
CA ILE A 137 17.38 6.08 -0.09
C ILE A 137 17.38 4.58 -0.45
N PRO A 138 18.52 4.03 -0.89
CA PRO A 138 18.60 2.65 -1.36
C PRO A 138 18.47 1.64 -0.21
N ASP A 139 18.06 0.41 -0.56
CA ASP A 139 17.83 -0.67 0.40
C ASP A 139 19.04 -0.98 1.29
N GLY A 140 20.27 -0.78 0.82
CA GLY A 140 21.48 -0.99 1.62
C GLY A 140 21.56 -0.11 2.87
N GLN A 141 21.04 1.13 2.79
CA GLN A 141 21.07 2.08 3.91
C GLN A 141 19.91 1.90 4.89
N LEU A 142 18.92 1.07 4.54
CA LEU A 142 17.69 0.87 5.34
C LEU A 142 17.69 -0.46 6.11
N GLN A 143 18.86 -1.07 6.29
CA GLN A 143 18.97 -2.35 7.01
C GLN A 143 18.54 -2.23 8.47
N ALA A 144 18.96 -1.19 9.18
CA ALA A 144 18.58 -0.97 10.58
C ALA A 144 17.06 -0.85 10.73
N TYR A 145 16.42 -0.04 9.88
CA TYR A 145 14.97 0.09 9.86
C TYR A 145 14.26 -1.23 9.56
N ARG A 146 14.78 -2.05 8.62
CA ARG A 146 14.21 -3.37 8.38
C ARG A 146 14.36 -4.31 9.57
N LYS A 147 15.45 -4.25 10.34
CA LYS A 147 15.57 -5.03 11.59
C LYS A 147 14.50 -4.62 12.60
N GLU A 148 14.28 -3.31 12.80
CA GLU A 148 13.18 -2.82 13.65
C GLU A 148 11.81 -3.37 13.20
N LEU A 149 11.57 -3.46 11.88
CA LEU A 149 10.34 -4.07 11.36
C LEU A 149 10.27 -5.58 11.60
N HIS A 150 11.38 -6.30 11.51
CA HIS A 150 11.41 -7.72 11.87
C HIS A 150 11.04 -7.92 13.33
N ASP A 151 11.61 -7.13 14.24
CA ASP A 151 11.27 -7.18 15.66
C ASP A 151 9.78 -6.85 15.88
N LEU A 152 9.28 -5.78 15.25
CA LEU A 152 7.89 -5.35 15.34
C LEU A 152 6.89 -6.42 14.91
N PHE A 153 7.20 -7.15 13.83
CA PHE A 153 6.34 -8.20 13.28
C PHE A 153 6.73 -9.61 13.75
N THR A 154 7.63 -9.73 14.73
CA THR A 154 8.11 -11.01 15.27
C THR A 154 8.60 -11.97 14.17
N LEU A 155 9.32 -11.43 13.18
CA LEU A 155 9.84 -12.19 12.05
C LEU A 155 11.29 -12.62 12.29
N PRO A 156 11.68 -13.83 11.84
CA PRO A 156 13.06 -14.26 11.94
C PRO A 156 13.97 -13.38 11.08
N HIS A 157 15.21 -13.19 11.54
CA HIS A 157 16.23 -12.36 10.87
C HIS A 157 17.04 -13.12 9.80
N ASP A 158 16.58 -14.33 9.43
CA ASP A 158 17.24 -15.27 8.54
C ASP A 158 17.06 -14.95 7.04
N ARG A 159 16.01 -14.20 6.69
CA ARG A 159 15.71 -13.82 5.31
C ARG A 159 15.14 -12.42 5.19
N PRO A 160 15.31 -11.72 4.06
CA PRO A 160 14.71 -10.40 3.88
C PRO A 160 13.19 -10.54 3.68
N TYR A 161 12.38 -9.88 4.52
CA TYR A 161 10.94 -9.70 4.25
C TYR A 161 10.62 -8.34 3.67
N PHE A 162 11.20 -7.28 4.22
CA PHE A 162 10.79 -5.90 3.90
C PHE A 162 11.64 -5.22 2.83
N LYS A 163 12.45 -5.92 2.02
CA LYS A 163 13.13 -5.27 0.87
C LYS A 163 12.10 -4.77 -0.14
N ARG A 164 12.38 -3.70 -0.89
CA ARG A 164 11.40 -3.18 -1.87
C ARG A 164 11.00 -4.23 -2.92
N SER A 165 11.94 -5.08 -3.32
CA SER A 165 11.70 -6.22 -4.24
C SER A 165 10.69 -7.24 -3.72
N ASN A 166 10.46 -7.29 -2.41
CA ASN A 166 9.56 -8.22 -1.75
C ASN A 166 8.16 -7.65 -1.56
N ALA A 167 7.91 -6.42 -2.00
CA ALA A 167 6.58 -5.84 -1.96
C ALA A 167 5.59 -6.74 -2.72
N TYR A 168 4.39 -6.86 -2.15
CA TYR A 168 3.27 -7.57 -2.72
C TYR A 168 2.98 -7.03 -4.11
N HIS A 169 2.86 -7.96 -5.06
CA HIS A 169 2.46 -7.63 -6.41
C HIS A 169 0.99 -7.96 -6.55
N PHE A 170 0.22 -6.93 -6.89
CA PHE A 170 -1.21 -7.07 -6.98
C PHE A 170 -1.57 -7.83 -8.26
N PRO A 171 -2.49 -8.80 -8.22
CA PRO A 171 -2.83 -9.62 -9.39
C PRO A 171 -3.35 -8.83 -10.60
N ASP A 172 -3.82 -7.60 -10.41
CA ASP A 172 -4.31 -6.70 -11.47
C ASP A 172 -3.17 -5.93 -12.18
N GLU A 173 -1.93 -6.04 -11.72
CA GLU A 173 -0.78 -5.35 -12.30
C GLU A 173 0.03 -6.30 -13.18
N PRO A 174 0.29 -5.98 -14.45
CA PRO A 174 1.20 -6.78 -15.27
C PRO A 174 2.66 -6.58 -14.84
N TYR A 175 3.48 -7.61 -15.00
CA TYR A 175 4.93 -7.47 -14.90
C TYR A 175 5.47 -6.76 -16.15
N LYS A 176 6.20 -5.65 -15.96
CA LYS A 176 6.73 -4.84 -17.06
C LYS A 176 7.77 -5.56 -17.92
N ASP A 177 8.41 -6.59 -17.37
CA ASP A 177 9.42 -7.39 -18.05
C ASP A 177 8.84 -8.55 -18.87
N GLY A 178 7.50 -8.72 -18.87
CA GLY A 178 6.82 -9.75 -19.64
C GLY A 178 6.97 -11.18 -19.11
N TYR A 179 7.78 -11.40 -18.07
CA TYR A 179 8.07 -12.72 -17.55
C TYR A 179 6.93 -13.26 -16.66
N ILE A 180 6.56 -14.53 -16.88
CA ILE A 180 5.58 -15.22 -16.02
C ILE A 180 6.21 -15.49 -14.65
N ARG A 181 5.44 -15.23 -13.59
CA ARG A 181 5.84 -15.51 -12.21
C ARG A 181 5.12 -16.71 -11.65
N ASN A 182 5.87 -17.55 -10.93
CA ASN A 182 5.34 -18.69 -10.18
C ASN A 182 4.32 -19.56 -10.96
N PRO A 183 4.61 -20.03 -12.19
CA PRO A 183 3.63 -20.76 -13.00
C PRO A 183 3.08 -22.03 -12.32
N HIS A 184 3.85 -22.60 -11.40
CA HIS A 184 3.47 -23.78 -10.62
C HIS A 184 2.29 -23.55 -9.66
N THR A 185 1.97 -22.31 -9.26
CA THR A 185 0.93 -22.04 -8.24
C THR A 185 -0.49 -22.31 -8.72
N TYR A 186 -0.69 -22.39 -10.03
CA TYR A 186 -2.01 -22.61 -10.64
C TYR A 186 -2.11 -23.99 -11.33
N LEU A 187 -1.13 -24.87 -11.11
CA LEU A 187 -1.18 -26.24 -11.58
C LEU A 187 -1.96 -27.11 -10.60
N ASN A 188 -2.66 -28.11 -11.12
CA ASN A 188 -3.27 -29.13 -10.29
C ASN A 188 -2.16 -29.91 -9.55
N PRO A 189 -2.36 -30.22 -8.25
CA PRO A 189 -1.42 -31.09 -7.55
C PRO A 189 -1.34 -32.44 -8.26
N PRO A 190 -0.15 -33.05 -8.31
CA PRO A 190 0.01 -34.37 -8.93
C PRO A 190 -0.84 -35.40 -8.19
N ASN A 191 -1.42 -36.36 -8.94
CA ASN A 191 -2.23 -37.43 -8.37
C ASN A 191 -1.32 -38.48 -7.71
N ILE A 192 -0.97 -38.26 -6.44
CA ILE A 192 -0.10 -39.13 -5.66
C ILE A 192 -0.91 -39.65 -4.45
N GLU A 193 -1.12 -40.96 -4.39
CA GLU A 193 -1.91 -41.61 -3.32
C GLU A 193 -1.17 -41.66 -1.98
N THR A 194 0.16 -41.70 -2.00
CA THR A 194 1.02 -41.68 -0.81
C THR A 194 2.30 -40.88 -1.08
N GLY A 195 2.42 -39.68 -0.51
CA GLY A 195 3.61 -38.85 -0.63
C GLY A 195 3.44 -37.46 -0.05
N MET A 196 4.53 -36.88 0.47
CA MET A 196 4.55 -35.49 0.94
C MET A 196 4.90 -34.56 -0.22
N VAL A 197 3.96 -33.70 -0.62
CA VAL A 197 4.23 -32.67 -1.63
C VAL A 197 4.98 -31.50 -0.98
N SER A 198 6.21 -31.26 -1.43
CA SER A 198 7.01 -30.10 -1.01
C SER A 198 7.10 -29.10 -2.15
N LEU A 199 6.55 -27.90 -1.95
CA LEU A 199 6.60 -26.81 -2.93
C LEU A 199 7.60 -25.75 -2.52
N ILE A 200 8.12 -25.07 -3.53
CA ILE A 200 9.03 -23.95 -3.36
C ILE A 200 8.29 -22.77 -2.69
N ARG A 201 8.81 -22.26 -1.57
CA ARG A 201 8.23 -21.13 -0.82
C ARG A 201 9.10 -19.88 -0.98
N TYR A 202 9.06 -19.25 -2.16
CA TYR A 202 9.64 -17.91 -2.38
C TYR A 202 8.55 -16.86 -2.59
N ILE A 203 8.92 -15.60 -2.34
CA ILE A 203 8.04 -14.46 -2.56
C ILE A 203 7.71 -14.32 -4.06
N ARG A 204 8.69 -14.55 -4.96
CA ARG A 204 8.50 -14.46 -6.42
C ARG A 204 9.66 -15.10 -7.20
N LEU A 205 9.36 -15.95 -8.19
CA LEU A 205 10.31 -16.52 -9.16
C LEU A 205 9.87 -16.23 -10.60
N SER A 206 10.82 -15.81 -11.45
CA SER A 206 10.62 -15.62 -12.90
C SER A 206 10.88 -16.90 -13.69
N SER A 207 10.07 -17.17 -14.71
CA SER A 207 10.33 -18.26 -15.66
C SER A 207 11.06 -17.72 -16.89
N LEU A 208 12.32 -18.11 -17.06
CA LEU A 208 13.14 -17.81 -18.23
C LEU A 208 13.06 -18.99 -19.21
N HIS A 209 12.85 -18.71 -20.50
CA HIS A 209 12.77 -19.74 -21.54
C HIS A 209 13.66 -19.38 -22.74
N ALA A 210 13.88 -20.34 -23.63
CA ALA A 210 14.68 -20.09 -24.83
C ALA A 210 14.09 -18.95 -25.67
N GLY A 211 14.91 -17.96 -26.02
CA GLY A 211 14.50 -16.80 -26.80
C GLY A 211 13.93 -15.63 -25.98
N SER A 212 13.94 -15.70 -24.66
CA SER A 212 13.43 -14.64 -23.78
C SER A 212 14.14 -13.29 -23.87
N ASP A 213 15.43 -13.27 -24.21
CA ASP A 213 16.26 -12.05 -24.29
C ASP A 213 16.61 -11.63 -25.74
N ARG A 214 15.78 -12.01 -26.74
CA ARG A 214 15.99 -11.66 -28.16
C ARG A 214 15.31 -10.37 -28.57
#